data_AF-A0A9D3SWA6-F1
#
_entry.id   AF-A0A9D3SWA6-F1
#
_cell.length_a   1.000
_cell.length_b   1.000
_cell.length_c   1.000
_cell.angle_alpha   90.00
_cell.angle_beta   90.00
_cell.angle_gamma   90.00
#
_symmetry.space_group_name_H-M   'P 1'
#
loop_
_entity.id
_entity.type
_entity.pdbx_description
1 polymer ?
#
loop_
_entity_poly.entity_id
_entity_poly.type
_entity_poly.pdbx_seq_one_letter_code
_entity_poly.pdbx_strand_id
1 'polypeptide(L)'
;MAESRVGDRNRVRDMYEGVNFFELTSNQRKEHRDKTLHKNPDVLFRIYKEERLHVLLFMPTNAEEWKKVIQDRIQECTNRPIDPSFQLTERRSVNGYLPIINMSGPEHHLEHFCDSFDHLYSQVQENIRNRASTQRDFVAQTLEIDVKIMELQVEIQMLLSRLEETRGQRRGW
;
A
#
# COMPACT_ATOMS: atom_id res chain seq x y z
N MET A 1 15.44 -34.17 12.60
CA MET A 1 15.17 -33.74 11.21
C MET A 1 14.17 -32.61 11.30
N ALA A 2 14.61 -31.38 11.08
CA ALA A 2 13.76 -30.21 11.16
C ALA A 2 13.13 -30.00 9.78
N GLU A 3 11.84 -30.31 9.66
CA GLU A 3 11.06 -29.92 8.50
C GLU A 3 10.93 -28.40 8.53
N SER A 4 11.71 -27.75 7.67
CA SER A 4 11.57 -26.33 7.36
C SER A 4 10.13 -26.05 6.96
N ARG A 5 9.44 -25.28 7.80
CA ARG A 5 8.16 -24.65 7.50
C ARG A 5 8.33 -23.73 6.29
N VAL A 6 8.13 -24.27 5.10
CA VAL A 6 7.79 -23.47 3.92
C VAL A 6 6.42 -22.88 4.24
N GLY A 7 6.41 -21.67 4.78
CA GLY A 7 5.17 -20.93 5.04
C GLY A 7 4.34 -20.94 3.76
N ASP A 8 3.08 -21.32 3.90
CA ASP A 8 2.07 -21.37 2.86
C ASP A 8 2.03 -20.04 2.09
N ARG A 9 2.82 -19.95 1.01
CA ARG A 9 3.05 -18.74 0.19
C ARG A 9 1.91 -18.49 -0.80
N ASN A 10 0.77 -19.17 -0.67
CA ASN A 10 -0.29 -19.02 -1.64
C ASN A 10 -1.15 -17.78 -1.31
N ARG A 11 -0.67 -16.62 -1.76
CA ARG A 11 -1.40 -15.33 -1.69
C ARG A 11 -2.47 -15.19 -2.76
N VAL A 12 -2.58 -16.16 -3.65
CA VAL A 12 -3.68 -16.30 -4.61
C VAL A 12 -4.51 -17.52 -4.20
N ARG A 13 -5.83 -17.34 -4.05
CA ARG A 13 -6.75 -18.39 -3.56
C ARG A 13 -8.07 -18.37 -4.29
N ASP A 14 -8.81 -19.47 -4.25
CA ASP A 14 -10.18 -19.49 -4.76
C ASP A 14 -11.15 -19.02 -3.69
N MET A 15 -12.05 -18.09 -4.03
CA MET A 15 -12.98 -17.49 -3.07
C MET A 15 -13.90 -18.52 -2.39
N TYR A 16 -14.26 -19.57 -3.13
CA TYR A 16 -15.20 -20.60 -2.70
C TYR A 16 -14.53 -21.98 -2.61
N GLU A 17 -13.21 -22.03 -2.46
CA GLU A 17 -12.50 -23.29 -2.23
C GLU A 17 -13.06 -24.01 -1.00
N GLY A 18 -13.37 -25.30 -1.13
CA GLY A 18 -13.92 -26.10 -0.02
C GLY A 18 -15.34 -25.71 0.41
N VAL A 19 -16.04 -24.87 -0.36
CA VAL A 19 -17.42 -24.46 -0.08
C VAL A 19 -18.33 -24.92 -1.22
N ASN A 20 -19.48 -25.54 -0.90
CA ASN A 20 -20.45 -25.89 -1.92
C ASN A 20 -21.20 -24.64 -2.42
N PHE A 21 -20.61 -23.95 -3.40
CA PHE A 21 -21.12 -22.71 -3.96
C PHE A 21 -22.59 -22.84 -4.44
N PHE A 22 -22.96 -23.99 -4.99
CA PHE A 22 -24.30 -24.23 -5.54
C PHE A 22 -25.40 -24.30 -4.47
N GLU A 23 -25.05 -24.66 -3.24
CA GLU A 23 -25.99 -24.73 -2.11
C GLU A 23 -26.16 -23.39 -1.38
N LEU A 24 -25.29 -22.42 -1.63
CA LEU A 24 -25.37 -21.10 -1.00
C LEU A 24 -26.38 -20.20 -1.70
N THR A 25 -27.25 -19.58 -0.90
CA THR A 25 -28.06 -18.44 -1.35
C THR A 25 -27.18 -17.23 -1.70
N SER A 26 -27.72 -16.29 -2.49
CA SER A 26 -27.00 -15.05 -2.86
C SER A 26 -26.50 -14.27 -1.63
N ASN A 27 -27.29 -14.21 -0.56
CA ASN A 27 -26.91 -13.53 0.69
C ASN A 27 -25.76 -14.25 1.40
N GLN A 28 -25.80 -15.58 1.49
CA GLN A 28 -24.73 -16.36 2.10
C GLN A 28 -23.43 -16.28 1.30
N ARG A 29 -23.50 -16.26 -0.04
CA ARG A 29 -22.32 -16.04 -0.91
C ARG A 29 -21.69 -14.69 -0.63
N LYS A 30 -22.50 -13.63 -0.53
CA LYS A 30 -22.03 -12.28 -0.20
C LYS A 30 -21.38 -12.23 1.18
N GLU A 31 -22.02 -12.81 2.19
CA GLU A 31 -21.50 -12.83 3.55
C GLU A 31 -20.19 -13.62 3.65
N HIS A 32 -20.13 -14.81 3.03
CA HIS A 32 -18.91 -15.61 2.95
C HIS A 32 -17.77 -14.83 2.28
N ARG A 33 -18.05 -14.19 1.14
CA ARG A 33 -17.07 -13.39 0.41
C ARG A 33 -16.55 -12.24 1.26
N ASP A 34 -17.44 -11.44 1.84
CA ASP A 34 -17.06 -10.26 2.61
C ASP A 34 -16.26 -10.68 3.88
N LYS A 35 -16.66 -11.77 4.54
CA LYS A 35 -15.94 -12.35 5.69
C LYS A 35 -14.57 -12.91 5.31
N THR A 36 -14.47 -13.57 4.16
CA THR A 36 -13.22 -14.17 3.66
C THR A 36 -12.21 -13.10 3.30
N LEU A 37 -12.63 -12.05 2.57
CA LEU A 37 -11.79 -10.89 2.26
C LEU A 37 -11.30 -10.19 3.53
N HIS A 38 -12.19 -9.99 4.51
CA HIS A 38 -11.83 -9.32 5.75
C HIS A 38 -10.79 -10.08 6.58
N LYS A 39 -10.88 -11.41 6.62
CA LYS A 39 -9.94 -12.25 7.36
C LYS A 39 -8.57 -12.41 6.68
N ASN A 40 -8.49 -12.15 5.38
CA ASN A 40 -7.31 -12.39 4.57
C ASN A 40 -6.93 -11.13 3.78
N PRO A 41 -6.46 -10.07 4.49
CA PRO A 41 -5.98 -8.87 3.81
C PRO A 41 -4.74 -9.19 2.96
N ASP A 42 -4.58 -8.44 1.87
CA ASP A 42 -3.51 -8.63 0.87
C ASP A 42 -3.43 -10.05 0.26
N VAL A 43 -4.55 -10.76 0.22
CA VAL A 43 -4.71 -12.04 -0.51
C VAL A 43 -5.64 -11.81 -1.70
N LEU A 44 -5.19 -12.25 -2.87
CA LEU A 44 -5.94 -12.20 -4.12
C LEU A 44 -6.87 -13.41 -4.23
N PHE A 45 -8.16 -13.16 -4.36
CA PHE A 45 -9.15 -14.20 -4.54
C PHE A 45 -9.64 -14.27 -5.99
N ARG A 46 -9.55 -15.47 -6.57
CA ARG A 46 -10.11 -15.83 -7.88
C ARG A 46 -11.58 -16.17 -7.73
N ILE A 47 -12.39 -15.64 -8.63
CA ILE A 47 -13.81 -15.97 -8.76
C ILE A 47 -14.05 -16.47 -10.18
N TYR A 48 -14.50 -17.72 -10.26
CA TYR A 48 -14.86 -18.37 -11.51
C TYR A 48 -16.36 -18.22 -11.78
N LYS A 49 -16.71 -18.10 -13.06
CA LYS A 49 -18.08 -18.21 -13.57
C LYS A 49 -18.05 -19.16 -14.76
N GLU A 50 -18.89 -20.20 -14.74
CA GLU A 50 -18.92 -21.22 -15.81
C GLU A 50 -17.52 -21.78 -16.09
N GLU A 51 -16.78 -22.10 -15.02
CA GLU A 51 -15.40 -22.63 -15.06
C GLU A 51 -14.32 -21.67 -15.57
N ARG A 52 -14.69 -20.45 -15.95
CA ARG A 52 -13.76 -19.43 -16.45
C ARG A 52 -13.44 -18.39 -15.41
N LEU A 53 -12.18 -17.94 -15.35
CA LEU A 53 -11.79 -16.88 -14.42
C LEU A 53 -12.48 -15.58 -14.80
N HIS A 54 -13.36 -15.11 -13.92
CA HIS A 54 -14.25 -13.98 -14.21
C HIS A 54 -13.79 -12.68 -13.55
N VAL A 55 -13.40 -12.77 -12.27
CA VAL A 55 -13.10 -11.61 -11.44
C VAL A 55 -12.00 -11.97 -10.43
N LEU A 56 -11.15 -11.00 -10.14
CA LEU A 56 -10.24 -11.02 -9.00
C LEU A 56 -10.72 -10.02 -7.94
N LEU A 57 -10.75 -10.45 -6.68
CA LEU A 57 -11.07 -9.61 -5.53
C LEU A 57 -9.95 -9.65 -4.51
N PHE A 58 -9.62 -8.51 -3.93
CA PHE A 58 -8.74 -8.49 -2.77
C PHE A 58 -9.01 -7.27 -1.88
N MET A 59 -8.63 -7.39 -0.62
CA MET A 59 -8.77 -6.34 0.38
C MET A 59 -7.37 -5.86 0.80
N PRO A 60 -6.84 -4.80 0.17
CA PRO A 60 -5.49 -4.30 0.47
C PRO A 60 -5.39 -3.65 1.84
N THR A 61 -4.27 -3.87 2.55
CA THR A 61 -3.89 -3.09 3.73
C THR A 61 -3.50 -1.65 3.38
N ASN A 62 -2.94 -1.44 2.19
CA ASN A 62 -2.61 -0.12 1.65
C ASN A 62 -3.17 0.04 0.23
N ALA A 63 -4.41 0.51 0.13
CA ALA A 63 -5.13 0.60 -1.15
C ALA A 63 -4.46 1.53 -2.17
N GLU A 64 -3.81 2.60 -1.72
CA GLU A 64 -3.15 3.57 -2.60
C GLU A 64 -1.94 2.95 -3.29
N GLU A 65 -1.06 2.29 -2.54
CA GLU A 65 0.13 1.65 -3.11
C GLU A 65 -0.24 0.50 -4.03
N TRP A 66 -1.20 -0.33 -3.60
CA TRP A 66 -1.70 -1.43 -4.42
C TRP A 66 -2.30 -0.97 -5.75
N LYS A 67 -3.12 0.08 -5.75
CA LYS A 67 -3.69 0.63 -6.98
C LYS A 67 -2.60 1.07 -7.94
N LYS A 68 -1.58 1.75 -7.43
CA LYS A 68 -0.45 2.23 -8.24
C LYS A 68 0.27 1.05 -8.89
N VAL A 69 0.69 0.06 -8.11
CA VAL A 69 1.40 -1.13 -8.62
C VAL A 69 0.55 -1.91 -9.62
N ILE A 70 -0.76 -2.03 -9.38
CA ILE A 70 -1.68 -2.68 -10.33
C ILE A 70 -1.80 -1.92 -11.64
N GLN A 71 -1.96 -0.60 -11.59
CA GLN A 71 -2.07 0.24 -12.77
C GLN A 71 -0.79 0.19 -13.60
N ASP A 72 0.37 0.30 -12.94
CA ASP A 72 1.68 0.17 -13.58
C ASP A 72 1.80 -1.20 -14.27
N ARG A 73 1.39 -2.28 -13.60
CA ARG A 73 1.43 -3.64 -14.18
C ARG A 73 0.49 -3.84 -15.36
N ILE A 74 -0.73 -3.30 -15.29
CA ILE A 74 -1.67 -3.34 -16.42
C ILE A 74 -1.08 -2.59 -17.62
N GLN A 75 -0.46 -1.43 -17.38
CA GLN A 75 0.19 -0.65 -18.43
C GLN A 75 1.36 -1.41 -19.08
N GLU A 76 2.18 -2.10 -18.29
CA GLU A 76 3.26 -2.96 -18.79
C GLU A 76 2.73 -4.10 -19.67
N CYS A 77 1.68 -4.79 -19.22
CA CYS A 77 1.14 -5.96 -19.92
C CYS A 77 0.48 -5.58 -21.26
N THR A 78 -0.14 -4.40 -21.31
CA THR A 78 -0.97 -3.98 -22.44
C THR A 78 -0.25 -3.00 -23.36
N ASN A 79 0.96 -2.53 -23.00
CA ASN A 79 1.68 -1.43 -23.63
C ASN A 79 0.81 -0.16 -23.81
N ARG A 80 -0.20 0.02 -22.95
CA ARG A 80 -1.17 1.13 -23.04
C ARG A 80 -1.45 1.67 -21.64
N PRO A 81 -1.48 3.01 -21.45
CA PRO A 81 -1.79 3.59 -20.14
C PRO A 81 -3.21 3.28 -19.65
N ILE A 82 -4.14 3.07 -20.60
CA ILE A 82 -5.52 2.71 -20.33
C ILE A 82 -5.88 1.60 -21.30
N ASP A 83 -6.02 0.37 -20.81
CA ASP A 83 -6.62 -0.71 -21.57
C ASP A 83 -8.09 -0.86 -21.17
N PRO A 84 -9.05 -0.57 -22.05
CA PRO A 84 -10.48 -0.74 -21.76
C PRO A 84 -10.86 -2.20 -21.51
N SER A 85 -9.99 -3.18 -21.82
CA SER A 85 -10.22 -4.59 -21.50
C SER A 85 -10.12 -4.86 -19.99
N PHE A 86 -9.37 -4.04 -19.25
CA PHE A 86 -9.28 -4.13 -17.80
C PHE A 86 -10.21 -3.12 -17.13
N GLN A 87 -11.04 -3.61 -16.23
CA GLN A 87 -11.85 -2.78 -15.37
C GLN A 87 -11.39 -2.98 -13.93
N LEU A 88 -10.75 -1.94 -13.38
CA LEU A 88 -10.40 -1.86 -11.97
C LEU A 88 -11.44 -0.99 -11.26
N THR A 89 -12.16 -1.59 -10.32
CA THR A 89 -13.13 -0.87 -9.48
C THR A 89 -12.76 -0.99 -8.01
N GLU A 90 -13.01 0.07 -7.27
CA GLU A 90 -12.88 0.07 -5.82
C GLU A 90 -14.25 0.23 -5.21
N ARG A 91 -14.63 -0.72 -4.36
CA ARG A 91 -15.77 -0.57 -3.47
C ARG A 91 -15.31 0.17 -2.23
N ARG A 92 -15.99 1.29 -1.94
CA ARG A 92 -15.72 2.12 -0.75
C ARG A 92 -15.73 1.26 0.52
N SER A 93 -14.84 1.63 1.45
CA SER A 93 -14.89 1.19 2.84
C SER A 93 -16.31 1.43 3.40
N VAL A 94 -16.85 0.42 4.07
CA VAL A 94 -18.10 0.51 4.82
C VAL A 94 -17.79 0.06 6.25
N ASN A 95 -18.31 0.76 7.27
CA ASN A 95 -18.16 0.37 8.68
C ASN A 95 -16.70 0.18 9.16
N GLY A 96 -15.74 0.94 8.63
CA GLY A 96 -14.33 0.85 9.02
C GLY A 96 -13.57 -0.33 8.40
N TYR A 97 -14.20 -1.11 7.51
CA TYR A 97 -13.50 -2.14 6.74
C TYR A 97 -12.58 -1.53 5.69
N LEU A 98 -11.48 -2.20 5.36
CA LEU A 98 -10.62 -1.81 4.24
C LEU A 98 -11.42 -1.82 2.92
N PRO A 99 -11.08 -0.96 1.95
CA PRO A 99 -11.73 -0.98 0.64
C PRO A 99 -11.50 -2.32 -0.05
N ILE A 100 -12.44 -2.72 -0.91
CA ILE A 100 -12.29 -3.93 -1.73
C ILE A 100 -11.96 -3.48 -3.14
N ILE A 101 -10.86 -3.98 -3.68
CA ILE A 101 -10.50 -3.80 -5.07
C ILE A 101 -11.02 -5.00 -5.86
N ASN A 102 -11.66 -4.71 -6.98
CA ASN A 102 -12.19 -5.67 -7.93
C ASN A 102 -11.53 -5.42 -9.29
N MET A 103 -11.00 -6.47 -9.89
CA MET A 103 -10.45 -6.47 -11.23
C MET A 103 -11.21 -7.48 -12.10
N SER A 104 -11.72 -7.02 -13.23
CA SER A 104 -12.31 -7.86 -14.28
C SER A 104 -11.69 -7.53 -15.63
N GLY A 105 -11.67 -8.52 -16.53
CA GLY A 105 -11.11 -8.38 -17.86
C GLY A 105 -10.99 -9.73 -18.56
N PRO A 106 -10.17 -9.82 -19.63
CA PRO A 106 -9.91 -11.08 -20.30
C PRO A 106 -9.28 -12.11 -19.36
N GLU A 107 -9.66 -13.38 -19.50
CA GLU A 107 -9.19 -14.47 -18.64
C GLU A 107 -7.67 -14.60 -18.58
N HIS A 108 -7.00 -14.69 -19.73
CA HIS A 108 -5.53 -14.77 -19.83
C HIS A 108 -4.80 -13.60 -19.14
N HIS A 109 -5.41 -12.42 -19.15
CA HIS A 109 -4.90 -11.23 -18.48
C HIS A 109 -5.02 -11.35 -16.95
N LEU A 110 -6.16 -11.85 -16.44
CA LEU A 110 -6.38 -12.09 -15.02
C LEU A 110 -5.49 -13.23 -14.49
N GLU A 111 -5.27 -14.29 -15.29
CA GLU A 111 -4.36 -15.38 -14.95
C GLU A 111 -2.91 -14.90 -14.84
N HIS A 112 -2.43 -14.14 -15.83
CA HIS A 112 -1.09 -13.56 -15.78
C HIS A 112 -0.89 -12.61 -14.58
N PHE A 113 -1.95 -11.90 -14.18
CA PHE A 113 -1.93 -11.09 -12.97
C PHE A 113 -1.81 -11.97 -11.71
N CYS A 114 -2.52 -13.09 -11.64
CA CYS A 114 -2.38 -14.06 -10.55
C CYS A 114 -0.95 -14.61 -10.45
N ASP A 115 -0.36 -15.00 -11.58
CA ASP A 115 1.00 -15.57 -11.63
C ASP A 115 2.07 -14.59 -11.13
N SER A 116 1.84 -13.29 -11.29
CA SER A 116 2.76 -12.24 -10.86
C SER A 116 2.45 -11.65 -9.47
N PHE A 117 1.36 -12.09 -8.82
CA PHE A 117 0.86 -11.42 -7.62
C PHE A 117 1.85 -11.42 -6.44
N ASP A 118 2.58 -12.50 -6.22
CA ASP A 118 3.60 -12.57 -5.14
C ASP A 118 4.76 -11.59 -5.37
N HIS A 119 5.12 -11.37 -6.63
CA HIS A 119 6.13 -10.38 -7.00
C HIS A 119 5.61 -8.96 -6.72
N LEU A 120 4.37 -8.66 -7.16
CA LEU A 120 3.72 -7.38 -6.88
C LEU A 120 3.57 -7.12 -5.38
N TYR A 121 3.21 -8.15 -4.60
CA TYR A 121 3.16 -8.07 -3.15
C TYR A 121 4.51 -7.63 -2.57
N SER A 122 5.59 -8.28 -3.01
CA SER A 122 6.94 -7.97 -2.55
C SER A 122 7.34 -6.52 -2.88
N GLN A 123 7.01 -6.06 -4.09
CA GLN A 123 7.21 -4.68 -4.53
C GLN A 123 6.43 -3.68 -3.67
N VAL A 124 5.16 -3.96 -3.36
CA VAL A 124 4.34 -3.11 -2.48
C VAL A 124 4.96 -3.02 -1.09
N GLN A 125 5.37 -4.14 -0.50
CA GLN A 125 6.00 -4.14 0.83
C GLN A 125 7.32 -3.36 0.84
N GLU A 126 8.12 -3.48 -0.22
CA GLU A 126 9.36 -2.72 -0.37
C GLU A 126 9.08 -1.22 -0.49
N ASN A 127 8.12 -0.81 -1.33
CA ASN A 127 7.74 0.59 -1.49
C ASN A 127 7.26 1.21 -0.17
N ILE A 128 6.44 0.48 0.60
CA ILE A 128 5.98 0.92 1.92
C ILE A 128 7.16 1.07 2.87
N ARG A 129 8.08 0.10 2.90
CA ARG A 129 9.27 0.15 3.76
C ARG A 129 10.19 1.32 3.40
N ASN A 130 10.42 1.55 2.12
CA ASN A 130 11.28 2.63 1.63
C ASN A 130 10.67 4.01 1.95
N ARG A 131 9.36 4.19 1.78
CA ARG A 131 8.70 5.45 2.19
C ARG A 131 8.85 5.69 3.69
N ALA A 132 8.70 4.65 4.51
CA ALA A 132 8.86 4.76 5.95
C ALA A 132 10.30 5.11 6.36
N SER A 133 11.33 4.60 5.66
CA SER A 133 12.72 5.01 5.92
C SER A 133 12.98 6.44 5.48
N THR A 134 12.59 6.82 4.26
CA THR A 134 12.78 8.19 3.75
C THR A 134 12.10 9.22 4.65
N GLN A 135 10.91 8.92 5.18
CA GLN A 135 10.22 9.82 6.09
C GLN A 135 10.96 9.99 7.42
N ARG A 136 11.59 8.93 7.96
CA ARG A 136 12.43 9.05 9.16
C ARG A 136 13.67 9.88 8.90
N ASP A 137 14.30 9.71 7.74
CA ASP A 137 15.49 10.47 7.37
C ASP A 137 15.18 11.96 7.24
N PHE A 138 14.03 12.32 6.65
CA PHE A 138 13.58 13.71 6.61
C PHE A 138 13.31 14.29 8.00
N VAL A 139 12.65 13.53 8.89
CA VAL A 139 12.42 13.99 10.27
C VAL A 139 13.74 14.22 11.01
N ALA A 140 14.72 13.32 10.84
CA ALA A 140 16.04 13.49 11.42
C ALA A 140 16.75 14.75 10.90
N GLN A 141 16.71 14.99 9.59
CA GLN A 141 17.29 16.20 8.98
C GLN A 141 16.61 17.48 9.48
N THR A 142 15.27 17.49 9.61
CA THR A 142 14.55 18.65 10.14
C THR A 142 14.98 18.94 11.59
N LEU A 143 15.11 17.91 12.43
CA LEU A 143 15.57 18.09 13.81
C LEU A 143 17.01 18.63 13.87
N GLU A 144 17.89 18.18 12.99
CA GLU A 144 19.26 18.70 12.91
C GLU A 144 19.28 20.18 12.51
N ILE A 145 18.47 20.57 11.53
CA ILE A 145 18.32 21.97 11.12
C ILE A 145 17.76 22.83 12.26
N ASP A 146 16.74 22.34 12.97
CA ASP A 146 16.14 23.06 14.10
C ASP A 146 17.16 23.30 15.22
N VAL A 147 18.01 22.31 15.53
CA VAL A 147 19.12 22.47 16.47
C VAL A 147 20.09 23.54 15.98
N LYS A 148 20.46 23.53 14.69
CA LYS A 148 21.35 24.54 14.11
C LYS A 148 20.77 25.95 14.18
N ILE A 149 19.46 26.09 13.95
CA ILE A 149 18.76 27.38 14.08
C ILE A 149 18.84 27.88 15.52
N MET A 150 18.62 27.02 16.52
CA MET A 150 18.74 27.40 17.93
C MET A 150 20.16 27.85 18.28
N GLU A 151 21.18 27.10 17.85
CA GLU A 151 22.59 27.48 18.06
C GLU A 151 22.90 28.87 17.47
N LEU A 152 22.47 29.11 16.23
CA LEU A 152 22.69 30.38 15.56
C LEU A 152 21.92 31.54 16.23
N GLN A 153 20.71 31.29 16.74
CA GLN A 153 19.96 32.29 17.49
C GLN A 153 20.68 32.69 18.78
N VAL A 154 21.23 31.72 19.51
CA VAL A 154 22.05 31.98 20.71
C VAL A 154 23.29 32.79 20.34
N GLU A 155 23.99 32.43 19.26
CA GLU A 155 25.17 33.17 18.80
C GLU A 155 24.85 34.62 18.41
N ILE A 156 23.76 34.83 17.66
CA ILE A 156 23.28 36.18 17.32
C ILE A 156 22.99 36.98 18.58
N GLN A 157 22.31 36.38 19.57
CA GLN A 157 21.98 37.05 20.82
C GLN A 157 23.24 37.46 21.59
N MET A 158 24.24 36.58 21.68
CA MET A 158 25.53 36.92 22.29
C MET A 158 26.24 38.07 21.56
N LEU A 159 26.25 38.04 20.23
CA LEU A 159 26.88 39.09 19.43
C LEU A 159 26.17 40.44 19.61
N LEU A 160 24.83 40.45 19.70
CA LEU A 160 24.06 41.65 19.99
C LEU A 160 24.39 42.22 21.38
N SER A 161 24.45 41.39 22.42
CA SER A 161 24.84 41.83 23.77
C SER A 161 26.25 42.45 23.78
N ARG A 162 27.23 41.83 23.11
CA ARG A 162 28.60 42.38 23.00
C ARG A 162 28.65 43.72 22.25
N LEU A 163 27.80 43.88 21.23
CA LEU A 163 27.65 45.14 20.48
C LEU A 163 27.05 46.26 21.35
N GLU A 164 26.10 45.93 22.22
CA GLU A 164 25.51 46.88 23.17
C GLU A 164 26.53 47.34 24.21
N GLU A 165 27.31 46.42 24.78
CA GLU A 165 28.38 46.74 25.74
C GLU A 165 29.42 47.70 25.15
N THR A 166 29.89 47.42 23.93
CA THR A 166 30.86 48.29 23.24
C THR A 166 30.28 49.64 22.83
N ARG A 167 28.98 49.71 22.49
CA ARG A 167 28.29 50.99 22.23
C ARG A 167 28.07 51.80 23.51
N GLY A 168 27.79 51.15 24.63
CA GLY A 168 27.68 51.78 25.95
C GLY A 168 29.01 52.39 26.40
N GLN A 169 30.11 51.67 26.22
CA GLN A 169 31.46 52.18 26.52
C GLN A 169 31.88 53.38 25.67
N ARG A 170 31.41 53.49 24.42
CA ARG A 170 31.70 54.65 23.54
C ARG A 170 30.88 55.90 23.86
N ARG A 171 29.78 55.80 24.61
CA ARG A 171 28.93 56.95 25.01
C ARG A 171 29.26 57.49 26.40
N GLY A 172 30.17 56.85 27.14
CA GLY A 172 30.58 57.22 28.49
C GLY A 172 31.86 58.08 28.57
N TRP A 173 32.31 58.67 27.46
CA TRP A 173 33.44 59.61 27.37
C TRP A 173 32.98 60.95 26.84
#